data_AF-A0A423PK87-F1
#
_entry.id   AF-A0A423PK87-F1
#
_cell.length_a   1.000
_cell.length_b   1.000
_cell.length_c   1.000
_cell.angle_alpha   90.00
_cell.angle_beta   90.00
_cell.angle_gamma   90.00
#
_symmetry.space_group_name_H-M   'P 1'
#
loop_
_entity.id
_entity.type
_entity.pdbx_description
1 polymer ?
#
loop_
_entity_poly.entity_id
_entity_poly.type
_entity_poly.pdbx_seq_one_letter_code
_entity_poly.pdbx_strand_id
1 'polypeptide(L)'
;MSTRHFLLTHDGAIEEFSEDEASAVAEGKQDLPRFADRRLRYVQVDFDDNVNDDGEIHVRTLGAIVSFDEDGHLRDANRASGEADALSEFEHDACVQYALRETIHQSYALN
;
A
#
# COMPACT_ATOMS: atom_id res chain seq x y z
N MET A 1 12.11 1.25 10.82
CA MET A 1 10.76 1.47 10.24
C MET A 1 10.85 1.58 8.74
N SER A 2 10.10 0.73 8.05
CA SER A 2 9.95 0.73 6.60
C SER A 2 8.48 0.91 6.24
N THR A 3 8.23 1.63 5.17
CA THR A 3 6.87 1.87 4.65
C THR A 3 6.76 1.30 3.24
N ARG A 4 5.68 0.58 2.99
CA ARG A 4 5.33 0.06 1.65
C ARG A 4 3.97 0.61 1.24
N HIS A 5 3.87 0.99 -0.03
CA HIS A 5 2.70 1.64 -0.59
C HIS A 5 2.06 0.69 -1.61
N PHE A 6 0.75 0.48 -1.52
CA PHE A 6 0.02 -0.43 -2.40
C PHE A 6 -1.21 0.24 -3.01
N LEU A 7 -1.49 -0.06 -4.27
CA LEU A 7 -2.76 0.23 -4.93
C LEU A 7 -3.50 -1.07 -5.24
N LEU A 8 -4.74 -1.17 -4.80
CA LEU A 8 -5.63 -2.26 -5.10
C LEU A 8 -6.57 -1.86 -6.23
N THR A 9 -6.45 -2.61 -7.32
CA THR A 9 -7.28 -2.46 -8.51
C THR A 9 -8.59 -3.24 -8.37
N HIS A 10 -9.61 -2.85 -9.12
CA HIS A 10 -10.91 -3.55 -9.11
C HIS A 10 -10.82 -4.96 -9.73
N ASP A 11 -9.80 -5.22 -10.54
CA ASP A 11 -9.46 -6.53 -11.10
C ASP A 11 -8.72 -7.44 -10.09
N GLY A 12 -8.50 -6.96 -8.85
CA GLY A 12 -7.89 -7.74 -7.78
C GLY A 12 -6.37 -7.78 -7.83
N ALA A 13 -5.73 -7.00 -8.72
CA ALA A 13 -4.29 -6.82 -8.71
C ALA A 13 -3.87 -5.85 -7.58
N ILE A 14 -2.77 -6.19 -6.91
CA ILE A 14 -2.10 -5.35 -5.91
C ILE A 14 -0.80 -4.87 -6.54
N GLU A 15 -0.69 -3.56 -6.78
CA GLU A 15 0.52 -2.93 -7.29
C GLU A 15 1.28 -2.27 -6.15
N GLU A 16 2.58 -2.58 -6.05
CA GLU A 16 3.49 -2.00 -5.07
C GLU A 16 4.15 -0.75 -5.64
N PHE A 17 4.23 0.29 -4.82
CA PHE A 17 4.93 1.53 -5.09
C PHE A 17 5.99 1.76 -4.02
N SER A 18 7.14 2.25 -4.45
CA SER A 18 8.14 2.80 -3.53
C SER A 18 7.64 4.11 -2.91
N GLU A 19 8.24 4.53 -1.79
CA GLU A 19 7.94 5.81 -1.14
C GLU A 19 8.16 6.99 -2.10
N ASP A 20 9.24 6.96 -2.88
CA ASP A 20 9.54 7.98 -3.89
C ASP A 20 8.47 8.03 -4.99
N GLU A 21 8.02 6.89 -5.50
CA GLU A 21 6.96 6.85 -6.53
C GLU A 21 5.62 7.29 -5.98
N ALA A 22 5.24 6.83 -4.78
CA ALA A 22 4.01 7.24 -4.13
C ALA A 22 4.00 8.75 -3.87
N SER A 23 5.13 9.31 -3.44
CA SER A 23 5.32 10.75 -3.26
C SER A 23 5.25 11.51 -4.58
N ALA A 24 5.93 11.02 -5.62
CA ALA A 24 5.90 11.65 -6.94
C ALA A 24 4.49 11.68 -7.54
N VAL A 25 3.70 10.63 -7.35
CA VAL A 25 2.29 10.58 -7.76
C VAL A 25 1.44 11.53 -6.93
N ALA A 26 1.64 11.57 -5.62
CA ALA A 26 0.92 12.48 -4.72
C ALA A 26 1.21 13.97 -5.00
N GLU A 27 2.44 14.28 -5.42
CA GLU A 27 2.87 15.63 -5.82
C GLU A 27 2.51 15.98 -7.27
N GLY A 28 1.94 15.06 -8.04
CA GLY A 28 1.65 15.25 -9.47
C GLY A 28 2.89 15.35 -10.35
N LYS A 29 4.04 14.82 -9.90
CA LYS A 29 5.30 14.73 -10.67
C LYS A 29 5.37 13.46 -11.51
N GLN A 30 4.55 12.46 -11.20
CA GLN A 30 4.49 11.19 -11.89
C GLN A 30 3.04 10.81 -12.22
N ASP A 31 2.82 10.51 -13.49
CA ASP A 31 1.50 10.20 -14.02
C ASP A 31 1.29 8.69 -14.09
N LEU A 32 0.07 8.25 -13.79
CA LEU A 32 -0.31 6.83 -13.86
C LEU A 32 -1.43 6.64 -14.89
N PRO A 33 -1.15 6.75 -16.20
CA PRO A 33 -2.18 6.67 -17.25
C PRO A 33 -2.92 5.32 -17.27
N ARG A 34 -2.31 4.26 -16.73
CA ARG A 34 -2.95 2.94 -16.55
C ARG A 34 -4.15 2.96 -15.59
N PHE A 35 -4.21 3.97 -14.72
CA PHE A 35 -5.28 4.20 -13.76
C PHE A 35 -6.16 5.39 -14.13
N ALA A 36 -6.05 5.91 -15.36
CA ALA A 36 -6.88 7.01 -15.83
C ALA A 36 -8.37 6.70 -15.64
N ASP A 37 -9.11 7.69 -15.13
CA ASP A 37 -10.54 7.65 -14.80
C ASP A 37 -10.91 6.52 -13.81
N ARG A 38 -9.96 6.12 -12.94
CA ARG A 38 -10.20 5.10 -11.91
C ARG A 38 -10.17 5.67 -10.50
N ARG A 39 -11.01 5.07 -9.66
CA ARG A 39 -11.02 5.25 -8.21
C ARG A 39 -10.45 3.98 -7.58
N LEU A 40 -9.30 4.07 -6.93
CA LEU A 40 -8.57 2.92 -6.40
C LEU A 40 -8.42 2.99 -4.89
N ARG A 41 -8.26 1.83 -4.27
CA ARG A 41 -7.96 1.70 -2.84
C ARG A 41 -6.45 1.75 -2.67
N TYR A 42 -6.01 2.63 -1.79
CA TYR A 42 -4.62 2.83 -1.45
C TYR A 42 -4.35 2.29 -0.04
N VAL A 43 -3.26 1.55 0.13
CA VAL A 43 -2.84 0.98 1.42
C VAL A 43 -1.40 1.33 1.68
N GLN A 44 -1.17 1.98 2.81
CA GLN A 44 0.15 2.14 3.39
C GLN A 44 0.35 1.07 4.45
N VAL A 45 1.47 0.35 4.39
CA VAL A 45 1.89 -0.59 5.42
C VAL A 45 3.20 -0.11 6.01
N ASP A 46 3.14 0.36 7.26
CA ASP A 46 4.30 0.72 8.05
C ASP A 46 4.66 -0.46 8.95
N PHE A 47 5.92 -0.88 8.93
CA PHE A 47 6.39 -1.94 9.81
C PHE A 47 7.79 -1.67 10.34
N ASP A 48 8.09 -2.25 11.49
CA ASP A 48 9.45 -2.27 12.02
C ASP A 48 10.27 -3.37 11.35
N ASP A 49 11.41 -2.97 10.81
CA ASP A 49 12.39 -3.85 10.16
C ASP A 49 13.17 -4.70 11.17
N ASN A 50 13.13 -4.31 12.44
CA ASN A 50 13.75 -5.03 13.54
C ASN A 50 12.69 -5.70 14.39
N VAL A 51 12.95 -6.97 14.71
CA VAL A 51 12.17 -7.72 15.69
C VAL A 51 12.43 -7.12 17.07
N ASN A 52 11.38 -6.86 17.85
CA ASN A 52 11.53 -6.36 19.22
C ASN A 52 12.16 -7.45 20.14
N ASP A 53 12.50 -7.08 21.38
CA ASP A 53 13.06 -8.01 22.38
C ASP A 53 12.16 -9.24 22.65
N ASP A 54 10.86 -9.16 22.33
CA ASP A 54 9.87 -10.23 22.49
C ASP A 54 9.69 -11.12 21.24
N GLY A 55 10.40 -10.84 20.13
CA GLY A 55 10.27 -11.65 18.91
C GLY A 55 9.17 -11.22 17.94
N GLU A 56 8.55 -10.05 18.15
CA GLU A 56 7.42 -9.55 17.38
C GLU A 56 7.81 -8.44 16.40
N ILE A 57 7.09 -8.36 15.26
CA ILE A 57 7.18 -7.27 14.30
C ILE A 57 5.91 -6.42 14.43
N HIS A 58 6.07 -5.14 14.73
CA HIS A 58 4.94 -4.22 14.80
C HIS A 58 4.55 -3.76 13.40
N VAL A 59 3.29 -3.97 13.02
CA VAL A 59 2.74 -3.53 11.73
C VAL A 59 1.59 -2.56 11.96
N ARG A 60 1.54 -1.51 11.14
CA ARG A 60 0.43 -0.56 11.07
C ARG A 60 0.01 -0.40 9.62
N THR A 61 -1.29 -0.37 9.38
CA THR A 61 -1.85 -0.21 8.04
C THR A 61 -2.77 1.00 8.01
N LEU A 62 -2.67 1.80 6.94
CA LEU A 62 -3.52 2.95 6.73
C LEU A 62 -4.16 2.87 5.34
N GLY A 63 -5.50 3.00 5.30
CA GLY A 63 -6.28 2.92 4.07
C GLY A 63 -6.75 4.30 3.59
N ALA A 64 -6.61 4.55 2.29
CA ALA A 64 -7.19 5.71 1.62
C ALA A 64 -7.85 5.32 0.30
N ILE A 65 -8.64 6.22 -0.25
CA ILE A 65 -9.20 6.13 -1.59
C ILE A 65 -8.59 7.24 -2.43
N VAL A 66 -7.94 6.83 -3.52
CA VAL A 66 -7.36 7.74 -4.50
C VAL A 66 -8.22 7.74 -5.76
N SER A 67 -8.40 8.90 -6.37
CA SER A 67 -9.11 9.04 -7.63
C SER A 67 -8.20 9.69 -8.65
N PHE A 68 -8.13 9.12 -9.84
CA PHE A 68 -7.35 9.63 -10.95
C PHE A 68 -8.26 10.28 -11.99
N ASP A 69 -7.76 11.28 -12.70
CA ASP A 69 -8.45 11.89 -13.84
C ASP A 69 -8.22 11.14 -15.15
N GLU A 70 -8.73 11.68 -16.27
CA GLU A 70 -8.65 11.07 -17.60
C GLU A 70 -7.23 10.94 -18.17
N ASP A 71 -6.28 11.72 -17.66
CA ASP A 71 -4.87 11.66 -18.03
C ASP A 71 -4.04 10.77 -17.08
N GLY A 72 -4.64 10.31 -15.98
CA GLY A 72 -4.00 9.49 -14.95
C GLY A 72 -3.28 10.30 -13.88
N HIS A 73 -3.65 11.57 -13.69
CA HIS A 73 -3.18 12.40 -12.59
C HIS A 73 -4.00 12.13 -11.33
N LEU A 74 -3.34 12.17 -10.18
CA LEU A 74 -4.03 12.05 -8.91
C LEU A 74 -4.89 13.29 -8.68
N ARG A 75 -6.21 13.10 -8.67
CA ARG A 75 -7.20 14.17 -8.49
C ARG A 75 -7.61 14.34 -7.03
N ASP A 76 -7.76 13.23 -6.30
CA ASP A 76 -8.20 13.25 -4.91
C ASP A 76 -7.61 12.06 -4.13
N ALA A 77 -7.36 12.26 -2.84
CA ALA A 77 -6.87 11.26 -1.90
C ALA A 77 -7.60 11.44 -0.56
N ASN A 78 -8.71 10.73 -0.40
CA ASN A 78 -9.56 10.80 0.77
C ASN A 78 -9.33 9.60 1.69
N ARG A 79 -9.48 9.77 3.00
CA ARG A 79 -9.50 8.61 3.90
C ARG A 79 -10.67 7.70 3.56
N ALA A 80 -10.44 6.39 3.60
CA ALA A 80 -11.52 5.42 3.52
C ALA A 80 -12.50 5.68 4.68
N SER A 81 -13.70 6.16 4.36
CA SER A 81 -14.65 6.69 5.35
C SER A 81 -15.93 5.85 5.46
N GLY A 82 -16.10 4.82 4.61
CA GLY A 82 -17.27 3.93 4.63
C GLY A 82 -16.90 2.46 4.46
N GLU A 83 -17.82 1.56 4.82
CA GLU A 83 -17.63 0.10 4.72
C GLU A 83 -17.33 -0.38 3.28
N ALA A 84 -17.88 0.31 2.27
CA ALA A 84 -17.58 0.02 0.86
C ALA A 84 -16.14 0.37 0.45
N ASP A 85 -15.50 1.27 1.20
CA ASP A 85 -14.11 1.70 0.99
C ASP A 85 -13.14 0.98 1.95
N ALA A 86 -13.66 0.15 2.85
CA ALA A 86 -12.85 -0.65 3.77
C ALA A 86 -12.16 -1.79 3.00
N LEU A 87 -10.92 -2.08 3.41
CA LEU A 87 -10.22 -3.27 2.94
C LEU A 87 -10.89 -4.49 3.55
N SER A 88 -11.08 -5.52 2.73
CA SER A 88 -11.40 -6.84 3.26
C SER A 88 -10.24 -7.37 4.10
N GLU A 89 -10.53 -8.28 5.03
CA GLU A 89 -9.50 -8.96 5.84
C GLU A 89 -8.46 -9.65 4.96
N PHE A 90 -8.89 -10.22 3.81
CA PHE A 90 -7.99 -10.84 2.85
C PHE A 90 -7.04 -9.82 2.18
N GLU A 91 -7.56 -8.69 1.73
CA GLU A 91 -6.74 -7.63 1.11
C GLU A 91 -5.75 -7.04 2.11
N HIS A 92 -6.20 -6.87 3.37
CA HIS A 92 -5.35 -6.43 4.47
C HIS A 92 -4.21 -7.41 4.74
N ASP A 93 -4.52 -8.69 4.93
CA ASP A 93 -3.51 -9.74 5.17
C ASP A 93 -2.56 -9.87 3.98
N ALA A 94 -3.07 -9.85 2.75
CA ALA A 94 -2.24 -9.91 1.54
C ALA A 94 -1.23 -8.75 1.49
N CYS A 95 -1.66 -7.51 1.76
CA CYS A 95 -0.75 -6.36 1.81
C CYS A 95 0.30 -6.49 2.91
N VAL A 96 -0.08 -6.99 4.09
CA VAL A 96 0.86 -7.19 5.21
C VAL A 96 1.88 -8.28 4.89
N GLN A 97 1.43 -9.46 4.44
CA GLN A 97 2.30 -10.58 4.05
C GLN A 97 3.28 -10.15 2.94
N TYR A 98 2.78 -9.39 1.96
CA TYR A 98 3.61 -8.92 0.86
C TYR A 98 4.63 -7.87 1.29
N ALA A 99 4.24 -6.95 2.18
CA ALA A 99 5.16 -5.96 2.77
C ALA A 99 6.28 -6.63 3.60
N LEU A 100 5.94 -7.69 4.34
CA LEU A 100 6.86 -8.42 5.19
C LEU A 100 7.67 -9.50 4.45
N ARG A 101 7.43 -9.73 3.15
CA ARG A 101 8.01 -10.88 2.41
C ARG A 101 9.54 -10.93 2.47
N GLU A 102 10.21 -9.78 2.48
CA GLU A 102 11.67 -9.69 2.51
C GLU A 102 12.22 -9.82 3.94
N THR A 103 11.49 -9.28 4.92
CA THR A 103 11.83 -9.34 6.35
C THR A 103 11.67 -10.75 6.90
N ILE A 104 10.56 -11.43 6.59
CA ILE A 104 10.31 -12.82 7.03
C ILE A 104 11.30 -13.79 6.40
N HIS A 105 11.71 -13.57 5.14
CA HIS A 105 12.71 -14.43 4.49
C HIS A 105 14.08 -14.36 5.18
N GLN A 106 14.47 -13.20 5.71
CA GLN A 106 15.73 -13.07 6.46
C GLN A 106 15.71 -13.81 7.79
N SER A 107 14.55 -13.87 8.47
CA SER A 107 14.43 -14.58 9.75
C SER A 107 14.51 -16.11 9.60
N TYR A 108 14.15 -16.66 8.45
CA TYR A 108 14.21 -18.12 8.18
C TYR A 108 15.47 -18.57 7.44
N ALA A 109 16.28 -17.66 6.90
CA ALA A 109 17.55 -17.97 6.22
C ALA A 109 18.74 -18.22 7.17
N LEU A 110 18.53 -18.09 8.49
CA LEU A 110 19.47 -18.43 9.54
C LEU A 110 19.02 -19.73 10.24
N ASN A 111 19.21 -20.87 9.58
CA ASN A 111 19.33 -22.19 10.24
C ASN A 111 20.22 -23.12 9.40
#